data_AF-A0A3D5GFW3-F1
#
_entry.id   AF-A0A3D5GFW3-F1
#
_cell.length_a   1.000
_cell.length_b   1.000
_cell.length_c   1.000
_cell.angle_alpha   90.00
_cell.angle_beta   90.00
_cell.angle_gamma   90.00
#
_symmetry.space_group_name_H-M   'P 1'
#
loop_
_entity.id
_entity.type
_entity.pdbx_description
1 polymer ?
#
loop_
_entity_poly.entity_id
_entity_poly.type
_entity_poly.pdbx_seq_one_letter_code
_entity_poly.pdbx_strand_id
1 'polypeptide(L)'
;LTVMLPVVVVFLGLRMAGGQDALASATPTETVALLGSGLFTAVPLLCFAAAVRRVPLSVVGVIQYLSPSLNFVLGAVVYDEPFSSGRLVGFILVWLGLAVFTVDGLRSSRATRQSPPGQQKPLV
;
A
#
# COMPACT_ATOMS: atom_id res chain seq x y z
N LEU A 1 10.95 -3.49 -9.16
CA LEU A 1 11.41 -4.91 -9.20
C LEU A 1 12.44 -5.14 -10.31
N THR A 2 12.12 -4.83 -11.57
CA THR A 2 12.98 -5.10 -12.75
C THR A 2 14.38 -4.48 -12.69
N VAL A 3 14.52 -3.28 -12.11
CA VAL A 3 15.83 -2.59 -11.98
C VAL A 3 16.73 -3.23 -10.92
N MET A 4 16.13 -3.80 -9.86
CA MET A 4 16.89 -4.43 -8.76
C MET A 4 17.24 -5.88 -9.04
N LEU A 5 16.49 -6.55 -9.92
CA LEU A 5 16.67 -7.95 -10.25
C LEU A 5 18.09 -8.32 -10.73
N PRO A 6 18.74 -7.57 -11.66
CA PRO A 6 20.11 -7.90 -12.06
C PRO A 6 21.10 -7.73 -10.90
N VAL A 7 20.93 -6.71 -10.07
CA VAL A 7 21.80 -6.47 -8.90
C VAL A 7 21.69 -7.62 -7.90
N VAL A 8 20.45 -8.08 -7.64
CA VAL A 8 20.18 -9.20 -6.72
C VAL A 8 20.78 -10.50 -7.26
N VAL A 9 20.64 -10.78 -8.56
CA VAL A 9 21.20 -11.99 -9.18
C VAL A 9 22.73 -12.00 -9.10
N VAL A 10 23.38 -10.87 -9.42
CA VAL A 10 24.85 -10.76 -9.31
C VAL A 10 25.30 -10.93 -7.86
N PHE A 11 24.65 -10.26 -6.91
CA PHE A 11 24.98 -10.37 -5.50
C PHE A 11 24.84 -11.80 -4.97
N LEU A 12 23.73 -12.49 -5.29
CA LEU A 12 23.52 -13.88 -4.90
C LEU A 12 24.56 -14.81 -5.53
N GLY A 13 24.90 -14.62 -6.81
CA GLY A 13 25.94 -15.38 -7.48
C GLY A 13 27.30 -15.25 -6.80
N LEU A 14 27.68 -14.03 -6.38
CA LEU A 14 28.92 -13.80 -5.62
C LEU A 14 28.91 -14.48 -4.24
N ARG A 15 27.77 -14.47 -3.54
CA ARG A 15 27.61 -15.10 -2.22
C ARG A 15 27.66 -16.62 -2.29
N MET A 16 27.01 -17.20 -3.30
CA MET A 16 27.04 -18.64 -3.57
C MET A 16 28.45 -19.10 -3.97
N ALA A 17 29.15 -18.35 -4.83
CA ALA A 17 30.54 -18.66 -5.19
C ALA A 17 31.50 -18.58 -4.00
N GLY A 18 31.21 -17.71 -3.02
CA GLY A 18 31.94 -17.59 -1.77
C GLY A 18 31.56 -18.61 -0.68
N GLY A 19 30.68 -19.58 -0.98
CA GLY A 19 30.24 -20.62 -0.04
C GLY A 19 29.37 -20.12 1.13
N GLN A 20 28.82 -18.90 1.03
CA GLN A 20 27.98 -18.27 2.06
C GLN A 20 26.51 -18.33 1.66
N ASP A 21 26.00 -19.56 1.57
CA ASP A 21 24.62 -19.84 1.18
C ASP A 21 23.66 -19.57 2.33
N ALA A 22 23.00 -18.41 2.28
CA ALA A 22 22.09 -17.97 3.35
C ALA A 22 20.96 -18.96 3.65
N LEU A 23 20.50 -19.72 2.66
CA LEU A 23 19.41 -20.70 2.85
C LEU A 23 19.91 -22.05 3.36
N ALA A 24 21.13 -22.45 3.00
CA ALA A 24 21.72 -23.70 3.47
C ALA A 24 22.27 -23.57 4.90
N SER A 25 22.68 -22.37 5.30
CA SER A 25 23.10 -22.06 6.67
C SER A 25 21.96 -21.59 7.58
N ALA A 26 20.73 -21.47 7.07
CA ALA A 26 19.59 -20.94 7.84
C ALA A 26 19.13 -21.95 8.90
N THR A 27 18.76 -21.43 10.07
CA THR A 27 18.05 -22.20 11.08
C THR A 27 16.62 -22.54 10.61
N PRO A 28 15.98 -23.58 11.16
CA PRO A 28 14.58 -23.90 10.85
C PRO A 28 13.64 -22.72 11.12
N THR A 29 13.90 -21.94 12.17
CA THR A 29 13.10 -20.76 12.52
C THR A 29 13.24 -19.65 11.48
N GLU A 30 14.46 -19.36 11.01
CA GLU A 30 14.69 -18.38 9.95
C GLU A 30 14.02 -18.81 8.64
N THR A 31 14.08 -20.10 8.30
CA THR A 31 13.42 -20.65 7.11
C THR A 31 11.90 -20.48 7.16
N VAL A 32 11.28 -20.80 8.31
CA VAL A 32 9.84 -20.62 8.52
C VAL A 32 9.47 -19.13 8.49
N ALA A 33 10.26 -18.27 9.11
CA ALA A 33 10.04 -16.81 9.08
C ALA A 33 10.15 -16.25 7.66
N LEU A 34 11.12 -16.72 6.86
CA LEU A 34 11.30 -16.34 5.45
C LEU A 34 10.07 -16.72 4.62
N LEU A 35 9.65 -17.98 4.68
CA LEU A 35 8.44 -18.45 3.98
C LEU A 35 7.18 -17.70 4.46
N GLY A 36 7.07 -17.49 5.78
CA GLY A 36 5.98 -16.73 6.40
C GLY A 36 5.91 -15.28 5.91
N SER A 37 7.05 -14.59 5.81
CA SER A 37 7.12 -13.21 5.31
C SER A 37 6.65 -13.09 3.85
N GLY A 38 6.98 -14.09 3.02
CA GLY A 38 6.54 -14.19 1.65
C GLY A 38 5.02 -14.33 1.57
N LEU A 39 4.44 -15.23 2.37
CA LEU A 39 3.00 -15.44 2.42
C LEU A 39 2.26 -14.18 2.94
N PHE A 40 2.78 -13.57 4.00
CA PHE A 40 2.23 -12.35 4.60
C PHE A 40 2.19 -11.18 3.60
N THR A 41 3.13 -11.15 2.64
CA THR A 41 3.17 -10.12 1.59
C THR A 41 2.32 -10.50 0.37
N ALA A 42 2.36 -11.77 -0.04
CA ALA A 42 1.67 -12.25 -1.23
C ALA A 42 0.15 -12.21 -1.06
N VAL A 43 -0.37 -12.57 0.11
CA VAL A 43 -1.82 -12.62 0.37
C VAL A 43 -2.48 -11.25 0.18
N PRO A 44 -2.05 -10.16 0.85
CA PRO A 44 -2.59 -8.82 0.63
C PRO A 44 -2.43 -8.33 -0.81
N LEU A 45 -1.30 -8.63 -1.46
CA LEU A 45 -1.06 -8.22 -2.85
C LEU A 45 -2.03 -8.90 -3.83
N LEU A 46 -2.30 -10.19 -3.65
CA LEU A 46 -3.27 -10.93 -4.47
C LEU A 46 -4.69 -10.41 -4.23
N CYS A 47 -5.08 -10.17 -2.97
CA CYS A 47 -6.36 -9.55 -2.64
C CYS A 47 -6.48 -8.14 -3.27
N PHE A 48 -5.43 -7.32 -3.19
CA PHE A 48 -5.38 -5.99 -3.78
C PHE A 48 -5.49 -6.03 -5.30
N ALA A 49 -4.73 -6.92 -5.96
CA ALA A 49 -4.76 -7.09 -7.40
C ALA A 49 -6.15 -7.52 -7.90
N ALA A 50 -6.89 -8.30 -7.11
CA ALA A 50 -8.28 -8.63 -7.40
C ALA A 50 -9.23 -7.44 -7.18
N ALA A 51 -9.06 -6.68 -6.09
CA ALA A 51 -9.93 -5.57 -5.72
C ALA A 51 -9.78 -4.34 -6.62
N VAL A 52 -8.54 -3.99 -7.02
CA VAL A 52 -8.26 -2.78 -7.81
C VAL A 52 -8.95 -2.78 -9.17
N ARG A 53 -9.27 -3.96 -9.72
CA ARG A 53 -10.02 -4.11 -10.98
C ARG A 53 -11.49 -3.69 -10.88
N ARG A 54 -12.04 -3.57 -9.66
CA ARG A 54 -13.47 -3.31 -9.40
C ARG A 54 -13.72 -1.99 -8.67
N VAL A 55 -12.67 -1.27 -8.28
CA VAL A 55 -12.76 -0.08 -7.42
C VAL A 55 -12.23 1.14 -8.18
N PRO A 56 -12.91 2.30 -8.14
CA PRO A 56 -12.42 3.52 -8.75
C PRO A 56 -11.03 3.91 -8.21
N LEU A 57 -10.15 4.41 -9.09
CA LEU A 57 -8.78 4.78 -8.76
C LEU A 57 -8.69 5.81 -7.61
N SER A 58 -9.69 6.69 -7.49
CA SER A 58 -9.80 7.66 -6.38
C SER A 58 -9.92 6.98 -5.02
N VAL A 59 -10.72 5.92 -4.90
CA VAL A 59 -10.91 5.16 -3.65
C VAL A 59 -9.65 4.36 -3.31
N VAL A 60 -8.98 3.81 -4.32
CA VAL A 60 -7.71 3.11 -4.15
C VAL A 60 -6.63 4.03 -3.58
N GLY A 61 -6.55 5.28 -4.09
CA GLY A 61 -5.65 6.30 -3.55
C GLY A 61 -5.95 6.66 -2.10
N VAL A 62 -7.23 6.81 -1.75
CA VAL A 62 -7.65 7.09 -0.35
C VAL A 62 -7.28 5.94 0.59
N ILE A 63 -7.50 4.69 0.18
CA ILE A 63 -7.12 3.51 0.98
C ILE A 63 -5.59 3.42 1.17
N GLN A 64 -4.79 3.84 0.20
CA GLN A 64 -3.33 3.81 0.33
C GLN A 64 -2.79 4.76 1.39
N TYR A 65 -3.52 5.81 1.80
CA TYR A 65 -3.14 6.64 2.95
C TYR A 65 -3.21 5.89 4.29
N LEU A 66 -3.85 4.72 4.32
CA LEU A 66 -3.83 3.84 5.47
C LEU A 66 -2.42 3.26 5.70
N SER A 67 -1.65 2.97 4.64
CA SER A 67 -0.28 2.44 4.76
C SER A 67 0.68 3.34 5.56
N PRO A 68 0.86 4.64 5.23
CA PRO A 68 1.69 5.53 6.03
C PRO A 68 1.13 5.74 7.45
N SER A 69 -0.19 5.66 7.64
CA SER A 69 -0.81 5.76 8.97
C SER A 69 -0.54 4.53 9.84
N LEU A 70 -0.65 3.34 9.27
CA LEU A 70 -0.29 2.09 9.95
C LEU A 70 1.20 2.07 10.29
N ASN A 71 2.06 2.49 9.37
CA ASN A 71 3.50 2.61 9.65
C ASN A 71 3.78 3.61 10.79
N PHE A 72 3.08 4.74 10.82
CA PHE A 72 3.19 5.71 11.90
C PHE A 72 2.74 5.11 13.24
N VAL A 73 1.60 4.41 13.28
CA VAL A 73 1.07 3.75 14.50
C VAL A 73 2.00 2.63 14.97
N LEU A 74 2.52 1.81 14.05
CA LEU A 74 3.47 0.75 14.39
C LEU A 74 4.77 1.34 14.94
N GLY A 75 5.29 2.40 14.31
CA GLY A 75 6.41 3.19 14.84
C GLY A 75 6.17 3.64 16.28
N ALA A 76 4.93 4.05 16.58
CA ALA A 76 4.58 4.64 17.87
C ALA A 76 4.33 3.65 18.98
N VAL A 77 3.59 2.60 18.67
CA VAL A 77 3.08 1.67 19.68
C VAL A 77 4.00 0.46 19.80
N VAL A 78 4.61 0.01 18.69
CA VAL A 78 5.39 -1.24 18.65
C VAL A 78 6.88 -0.96 18.78
N TYR A 79 7.39 0.07 18.11
CA TYR A 79 8.82 0.39 18.09
C TYR A 79 9.24 1.44 19.11
N ASP A 80 8.29 2.06 19.82
CA ASP A 80 8.50 3.06 20.89
C ASP A 80 9.47 4.20 20.48
N GLU A 81 9.48 4.56 19.18
CA GLU A 81 10.37 5.59 18.67
C GLU A 81 9.92 6.98 19.15
N PRO A 82 10.82 7.83 19.68
CA PRO A 82 10.46 9.17 20.09
C PRO A 82 10.01 10.01 18.89
N PHE A 83 8.72 10.34 18.86
CA PHE A 83 8.15 11.20 17.83
C PHE A 83 8.70 12.61 17.93
N SER A 84 9.42 13.06 16.89
CA SER A 84 9.68 14.48 16.74
C SER A 84 8.38 15.19 16.41
N SER A 85 8.14 16.35 17.05
CA SER A 85 6.92 17.14 16.87
C SER A 85 6.66 17.49 15.39
N GLY A 86 7.72 17.60 14.58
CA GLY A 86 7.61 17.83 13.14
C GLY A 86 6.92 16.71 12.36
N ARG A 87 7.15 15.44 12.72
CA ARG A 87 6.50 14.29 12.07
C ARG A 87 4.99 14.25 12.35
N LEU A 88 4.59 14.63 13.57
CA LEU A 88 3.18 14.74 13.94
C LEU A 88 2.46 15.84 13.15
N VAL A 89 3.07 17.01 13.01
CA VAL A 89 2.51 18.12 12.23
C VAL A 89 2.35 17.74 10.76
N GLY A 90 3.37 17.11 10.16
CA GLY A 90 3.29 16.60 8.80
C GLY A 90 2.16 15.57 8.62
N PHE A 91 2.00 14.66 9.58
CA PHE A 91 0.91 13.69 9.58
C PHE A 91 -0.47 14.36 9.62
N ILE A 92 -0.66 15.36 10.49
CA ILE A 92 -1.92 16.12 10.60
C ILE A 92 -2.24 16.85 9.30
N LEU A 93 -1.25 17.51 8.68
CA LEU A 93 -1.43 18.23 7.42
C LEU A 93 -1.86 17.31 6.27
N VAL A 94 -1.23 16.14 6.17
CA VAL A 94 -1.61 15.12 5.18
C VAL A 94 -3.05 14.66 5.40
N TRP A 95 -3.43 14.38 6.66
CA TRP A 95 -4.79 13.97 7.00
C TRP A 95 -5.84 15.04 6.72
N LEU A 96 -5.50 16.31 6.95
CA LEU A 96 -6.36 17.44 6.61
C LEU A 96 -6.63 17.50 5.10
N GLY A 97 -5.58 17.40 4.27
CA GLY A 97 -5.72 17.35 2.81
C GLY A 97 -6.54 16.14 2.34
N LEU A 98 -6.31 14.97 2.94
CA LEU A 98 -7.07 13.75 2.64
C LEU A 98 -8.56 13.88 3.01
N ALA A 99 -8.87 14.48 4.17
CA ALA A 99 -10.25 14.70 4.60
C ALA A 99 -11.00 15.60 3.60
N VAL A 100 -10.37 16.69 3.17
CA VAL A 100 -10.94 17.60 2.16
C VAL A 100 -11.17 16.86 0.84
N PHE A 101 -10.17 16.16 0.32
CA PHE A 101 -10.26 15.39 -0.93
C PHE A 101 -11.35 14.32 -0.88
N THR A 102 -11.46 13.61 0.25
CA THR A 102 -12.46 12.55 0.45
C THR A 102 -13.88 13.12 0.47
N VAL A 103 -14.09 14.24 1.17
CA VAL A 103 -15.40 14.91 1.24
C VAL A 103 -15.82 15.44 -0.15
N ASP A 104 -14.89 16.03 -0.89
CA ASP A 104 -15.15 16.54 -2.24
C ASP A 104 -15.50 15.41 -3.23
N GLY A 105 -14.71 14.32 -3.22
CA GLY A 105 -14.96 13.14 -4.05
C GLY A 105 -16.31 12.47 -3.76
N LEU A 106 -16.73 12.42 -2.49
CA LEU A 106 -18.05 11.88 -2.09
C LEU A 106 -19.21 12.80 -2.52
N ARG A 107 -19.02 14.12 -2.48
CA ARG A 107 -20.02 15.10 -2.93
C ARG A 107 -20.20 15.07 -4.45
N SER A 108 -19.10 15.06 -5.19
CA SER A 108 -19.10 14.96 -6.66
C SER A 108 -19.74 13.66 -7.16
N SER A 109 -19.45 12.52 -6.51
CA SER A 109 -20.05 11.23 -6.85
C SER A 109 -21.57 11.15 -6.61
N ARG A 110 -22.11 11.98 -5.71
CA ARG A 110 -23.56 12.08 -5.46
C ARG A 110 -24.28 12.98 -6.47
N ALA A 111 -23.62 14.04 -6.95
CA ALA A 111 -24.19 14.96 -7.94
C ALA A 111 -24.43 14.27 -9.30
N THR A 112 -23.54 13.38 -9.74
CA THR A 112 -23.66 12.67 -11.03
C THR A 112 -24.78 11.62 -11.04
N ARG A 113 -25.27 11.16 -9.88
CA ARG A 113 -26.41 10.22 -9.78
C ARG A 113 -27.78 10.90 -9.80
N GLN A 114 -27.84 12.24 -9.80
CA GLN A 114 -29.10 12.99 -9.73
C GLN A 114 -29.61 13.48 -11.09
N SER A 115 -29.02 13.11 -12.22
CA SER A 115 -29.66 13.34 -13.53
C SER A 115 -30.90 12.44 -13.65
N PRO A 116 -32.13 12.99 -13.62
CA PRO A 116 -33.34 12.20 -13.72
C PRO A 116 -33.44 11.59 -15.12
N PRO A 117 -33.81 10.30 -15.28
CA PRO A 117 -34.13 9.72 -16.57
C PRO A 117 -35.46 10.32 -17.05
N GLY A 118 -35.43 11.40 -17.83
CA GLY A 118 -36.69 12.04 -18.22
C GLY A 118 -36.66 13.28 -19.10
N GLN A 119 -35.60 13.55 -19.86
CA GLN A 119 -35.63 14.67 -20.82
C GLN A 119 -34.99 14.33 -22.17
N GLN A 120 -35.40 13.20 -22.76
CA GLN A 120 -35.40 13.06 -24.21
C GLN A 120 -36.69 13.68 -24.73
N LYS A 121 -36.58 14.94 -25.15
CA LYS A 121 -37.63 15.70 -25.84
C LYS A 121 -37.91 14.99 -27.17
N PRO A 122 -39.16 14.64 -27.54
CA PRO A 122 -39.44 14.14 -28.87
C PRO A 122 -39.16 15.28 -29.87
N LEU A 123 -38.24 15.05 -30.81
CA LEU A 123 -38.19 15.87 -32.01
C LEU A 123 -39.44 15.54 -32.83
N VAL A 124 -40.36 16.51 -32.87
CA VAL A 124 -41.38 16.64 -33.92
C VAL A 124 -40.72 16.84 -35.28
#